data_AF-A0A1U7RRS5-F1
#
_entry.id   AF-A0A1U7RRS5-F1
#
_cell.length_a   1.000
_cell.length_b   1.000
_cell.length_c   1.000
_cell.angle_alpha   90.00
_cell.angle_beta   90.00
_cell.angle_gamma   90.00
#
_symmetry.space_group_name_H-M   'P 1'
#
loop_
_entity.id
_entity.type
_entity.pdbx_description
1 polymer ?
#
loop_
_entity_poly.entity_id
_entity_poly.type
_entity_poly.pdbx_seq_one_letter_code
_entity_poly.pdbx_strand_id
1 'polypeptide(L)'
;MYPGIPHFCVIYLTRFPLSYHPAGVFDNCSHAVSNKGWALGIHLWQHLGKKDARFFFSLRTDRMKRATVVSGYHRYRPNTWTHVAATYDGQWMTLYLDGVRVGRNDQQAGALHSAFMASCRTLILGGDTSEDGHNFRGHLMSLALWNIALPQDRLQRGFLQVAEGGDAALVLSTSFARLEEQWVTFKDEVYPLLENLPMPEPDVLFPLAPPECGQTVCDNVELISHYNRHWPLRSEKMVRYRVVNIHDDRGLQPTVSREQISRQHQALSEAFSRYNITWQLTLHEVYNSSLRHRTVLVNCEPSKIGNDHCDPECEHPLTGYDGGDCRLQGRCFSWKRRDGICHMECNNMLDDFDDGDCCDPQVTDVRKTCFDPDSPER
;
A
#
# COMPACT_ATOMS: atom_id res chain seq x y z
N MET A 1 10.18 -27.26 -29.38
CA MET A 1 9.93 -25.97 -28.69
C MET A 1 9.40 -26.33 -27.31
N TYR A 2 10.21 -26.15 -26.26
CA TYR A 2 9.88 -26.63 -24.91
C TYR A 2 8.77 -25.75 -24.31
N PRO A 3 7.69 -26.32 -23.74
CA PRO A 3 6.59 -25.52 -23.22
C PRO A 3 7.07 -24.66 -22.03
N GLY A 4 6.66 -23.40 -22.06
CA GLY A 4 7.15 -22.28 -21.28
C GLY A 4 6.96 -22.40 -19.77
N ILE A 5 7.81 -21.65 -19.08
CA ILE A 5 7.93 -21.61 -17.64
C ILE A 5 6.90 -20.63 -17.06
N PRO A 6 6.03 -21.05 -16.13
CA PRO A 6 4.90 -20.26 -15.70
C PRO A 6 5.14 -19.27 -14.56
N HIS A 7 4.22 -18.31 -14.52
CA HIS A 7 4.11 -17.16 -13.62
C HIS A 7 2.79 -17.19 -12.89
N PHE A 8 2.80 -16.86 -11.60
CA PHE A 8 1.62 -16.94 -10.75
C PHE A 8 1.37 -15.59 -10.09
N CYS A 9 0.17 -15.06 -10.23
CA CYS A 9 -0.34 -13.93 -9.47
C CYS A 9 -1.52 -14.42 -8.64
N VAL A 10 -1.42 -14.33 -7.32
CA VAL A 10 -2.49 -14.68 -6.37
C VAL A 10 -2.70 -13.46 -5.48
N ILE A 11 -3.89 -12.86 -5.55
CA ILE A 11 -4.28 -11.81 -4.61
C ILE A 11 -5.04 -12.47 -3.46
N TYR A 12 -4.53 -12.33 -2.24
CA TYR A 12 -5.20 -12.87 -1.07
C TYR A 12 -5.27 -11.93 0.12
N LEU A 13 -6.36 -12.07 0.86
CA LEU A 13 -6.60 -11.59 2.21
C LEU A 13 -6.59 -12.82 3.13
N THR A 14 -6.09 -12.70 4.36
CA THR A 14 -6.18 -13.81 5.32
C THR A 14 -6.55 -13.30 6.69
N ARG A 15 -7.41 -14.07 7.39
CA ARG A 15 -7.98 -13.65 8.67
C ARG A 15 -7.18 -14.15 9.88
N PHE A 16 -6.33 -15.18 9.74
CA PHE A 16 -5.60 -15.80 10.85
C PHE A 16 -4.13 -16.14 10.52
N PRO A 17 -3.24 -16.15 11.52
CA PRO A 17 -1.83 -16.53 11.36
C PRO A 17 -1.66 -18.05 11.57
N LEU A 18 -2.18 -18.87 10.65
CA LEU A 18 -1.83 -20.28 10.62
C LEU A 18 -1.39 -20.64 9.19
N SER A 19 -0.23 -21.29 9.14
CA SER A 19 0.59 -21.55 7.96
C SER A 19 -0.09 -22.49 6.96
N TYR A 20 -0.49 -22.02 5.78
CA TYR A 20 -1.07 -22.89 4.73
C TYR A 20 -0.84 -22.34 3.31
N HIS A 21 -1.03 -23.22 2.31
CA HIS A 21 -0.81 -22.99 0.88
C HIS A 21 -2.10 -22.44 0.21
N PRO A 22 -2.24 -21.13 -0.06
CA PRO A 22 -3.36 -20.57 -0.81
C PRO A 22 -3.43 -21.06 -2.26
N ALA A 23 -2.29 -21.36 -2.90
CA ALA A 23 -2.26 -21.89 -4.25
C ALA A 23 -0.98 -22.70 -4.52
N GLY A 24 -1.10 -23.80 -5.27
CA GLY A 24 0.05 -24.55 -5.76
C GLY A 24 -0.31 -25.55 -6.85
N VAL A 25 0.68 -25.93 -7.65
CA VAL A 25 0.58 -27.10 -8.54
C VAL A 25 1.35 -28.24 -7.93
N PHE A 26 0.64 -29.33 -7.71
CA PHE A 26 1.15 -30.53 -7.07
C PHE A 26 1.18 -31.68 -8.08
N ASP A 27 2.13 -32.59 -7.90
CA ASP A 27 2.19 -33.85 -8.65
C ASP A 27 1.33 -34.90 -7.98
N ASN A 28 0.22 -35.26 -8.64
CA ASN A 28 -0.79 -36.20 -8.15
C ASN A 28 -0.54 -37.67 -8.59
N CYS A 29 0.45 -37.90 -9.47
CA CYS A 29 0.83 -39.27 -9.87
C CYS A 29 1.87 -39.88 -8.93
N SER A 30 2.43 -39.10 -8.02
CA SER A 30 3.40 -39.54 -7.03
C SER A 30 2.70 -39.89 -5.72
N HIS A 31 2.68 -41.18 -5.34
CA HIS A 31 2.16 -41.67 -4.05
C HIS A 31 2.95 -41.19 -2.80
N ALA A 32 4.04 -40.45 -3.00
CA ALA A 32 4.79 -39.80 -1.92
C ALA A 32 4.45 -38.31 -1.86
N VAL A 33 4.24 -37.77 -0.64
CA VAL A 33 4.00 -36.35 -0.31
C VAL A 33 4.82 -35.45 -1.24
N SER A 34 4.17 -34.93 -2.29
CA SER A 34 4.90 -34.46 -3.45
C SER A 34 5.25 -32.99 -3.30
N ASN A 35 6.45 -32.72 -2.81
CA ASN A 35 7.08 -31.41 -2.93
C ASN A 35 7.53 -31.10 -4.38
N LYS A 36 7.10 -31.88 -5.38
CA LYS A 36 7.35 -31.61 -6.80
C LYS A 36 6.29 -30.67 -7.34
N GLY A 37 6.72 -29.66 -8.08
CA GLY A 37 5.84 -28.59 -8.55
C GLY A 37 6.16 -27.29 -7.83
N TRP A 38 5.17 -26.44 -7.64
CA TRP A 38 5.38 -25.14 -7.00
C TRP A 38 4.20 -24.78 -6.10
N ALA A 39 4.48 -23.96 -5.09
CA ALA A 39 3.48 -23.46 -4.18
C ALA A 39 3.79 -22.02 -3.79
N LEU A 40 2.73 -21.24 -3.63
CA LEU A 40 2.77 -19.88 -3.12
C LEU A 40 1.94 -19.84 -1.85
N GLY A 41 2.47 -19.27 -0.76
CA GLY A 41 1.71 -19.25 0.47
C GLY A 41 2.29 -18.55 1.66
N ILE A 42 1.73 -18.86 2.84
CA ILE A 42 2.19 -18.35 4.13
C ILE A 42 2.76 -19.52 4.92
N HIS A 43 3.98 -19.38 5.43
CA HIS A 43 4.58 -20.35 6.32
C HIS A 43 5.04 -19.70 7.63
N LEU A 44 5.10 -20.50 8.69
CA LEU A 44 5.71 -20.09 9.94
C LEU A 44 7.23 -20.20 9.81
N TRP A 45 7.90 -19.07 9.96
CA TRP A 45 9.35 -19.01 10.07
C TRP A 45 9.72 -18.94 11.54
N GLN A 46 10.55 -19.88 12.02
CA GLN A 46 11.02 -19.90 13.40
C GLN A 46 12.52 -19.61 13.42
N HIS A 47 12.90 -18.48 14.01
CA HIS A 47 14.30 -18.09 14.19
C HIS A 47 14.49 -17.54 15.59
N LEU A 48 15.47 -18.06 16.34
CA LEU A 48 15.80 -17.65 17.72
C LEU A 48 14.57 -17.63 18.66
N GLY A 49 13.68 -18.62 18.54
CA GLY A 49 12.51 -18.77 19.42
C GLY A 49 11.30 -17.88 19.09
N LYS A 50 11.43 -16.89 18.19
CA LYS A 50 10.28 -16.13 17.67
C LYS A 50 9.68 -16.84 16.46
N LYS A 51 8.35 -16.99 16.45
CA LYS A 51 7.56 -17.52 15.34
C LYS A 51 6.90 -16.36 14.60
N ASP A 52 7.31 -16.11 13.37
CA ASP A 52 6.72 -15.10 12.50
C ASP A 52 6.19 -15.74 11.22
N ALA A 53 4.98 -15.38 10.80
CA ALA A 53 4.43 -15.79 9.52
C ALA A 53 5.02 -14.95 8.38
N ARG A 54 5.34 -15.58 7.25
CA ARG A 54 5.90 -14.92 6.06
C ARG A 54 5.34 -15.51 4.78
N PHE A 55 5.31 -14.71 3.73
CA PHE A 55 5.01 -15.18 2.38
C PHE A 55 6.17 -16.03 1.85
N PHE A 56 5.87 -17.11 1.14
CA PHE A 56 6.88 -17.98 0.52
C PHE A 56 6.47 -18.40 -0.89
N PHE A 57 7.49 -18.66 -1.71
CA PHE A 57 7.40 -19.34 -2.99
C PHE A 57 8.30 -20.57 -2.97
N SER A 58 7.70 -21.75 -3.05
CA SER A 58 8.38 -23.04 -3.13
C SER A 58 8.35 -23.54 -4.56
N LEU A 59 9.46 -24.08 -5.05
CA LEU A 59 9.55 -24.70 -6.36
C LEU A 59 10.49 -25.91 -6.32
N ARG A 60 10.07 -26.96 -7.01
CA ARG A 60 10.91 -28.09 -7.38
C ARG A 60 10.66 -28.46 -8.83
N THR A 61 11.67 -28.30 -9.68
CA THR A 61 11.63 -28.83 -11.04
C THR A 61 11.87 -30.33 -11.06
N ASP A 62 11.42 -31.02 -12.11
CA ASP A 62 11.64 -32.47 -12.27
C ASP A 62 13.12 -32.87 -12.23
N ARG A 63 14.02 -31.95 -12.63
CA ARG A 63 15.46 -32.19 -12.63
C ARG A 63 16.08 -32.13 -11.22
N MET A 64 15.41 -31.49 -10.27
CA MET A 64 15.97 -31.24 -8.94
C MET A 64 15.47 -32.24 -7.90
N LYS A 65 16.39 -32.66 -7.02
CA LYS A 65 16.12 -33.63 -5.95
C LYS A 65 15.35 -33.04 -4.77
N ARG A 66 15.40 -31.73 -4.57
CA ARG A 66 14.78 -31.01 -3.45
C ARG A 66 14.11 -29.73 -3.94
N ALA A 67 13.06 -29.32 -3.23
CA ALA A 67 12.44 -28.02 -3.42
C ALA A 67 13.33 -26.90 -2.86
N THR A 68 13.29 -25.76 -3.52
CA THR A 68 13.87 -24.50 -3.04
C THR A 68 12.72 -23.61 -2.59
N VAL A 69 12.90 -22.92 -1.46
CA VAL A 69 11.91 -21.99 -0.91
C VAL A 69 12.52 -20.59 -0.86
N VAL A 70 11.80 -19.62 -1.42
CA VAL A 70 12.08 -18.20 -1.34
C VAL A 70 11.06 -17.58 -0.39
N SER A 71 11.51 -17.02 0.72
CA SER A 71 10.64 -16.34 1.68
C SER A 71 10.78 -14.83 1.57
N GLY A 72 9.67 -14.10 1.73
CA GLY A 72 9.69 -12.66 1.90
C GLY A 72 10.38 -12.27 3.22
N TYR A 73 11.03 -11.11 3.23
CA TYR A 73 11.59 -10.55 4.48
C TYR A 73 10.51 -9.90 5.36
N HIS A 74 9.40 -9.45 4.75
CA HIS A 74 8.27 -8.85 5.45
C HIS A 74 7.48 -9.87 6.27
N ARG A 75 7.13 -9.47 7.50
CA ARG A 75 6.20 -10.21 8.34
C ARG A 75 4.80 -10.11 7.74
N TYR A 76 4.13 -11.25 7.64
CA TYR A 76 2.73 -11.32 7.25
C TYR A 76 1.84 -10.53 8.23
N ARG A 77 0.96 -9.68 7.71
CA ARG A 77 -0.03 -8.90 8.46
C ARG A 77 -1.42 -9.48 8.22
N PRO A 78 -2.12 -9.96 9.27
CA PRO A 78 -3.49 -10.45 9.11
C PRO A 78 -4.46 -9.32 8.81
N ASN A 79 -5.55 -9.66 8.11
CA ASN A 79 -6.63 -8.75 7.70
C ASN A 79 -6.19 -7.62 6.75
N THR A 80 -5.06 -7.77 6.06
CA THR A 80 -4.60 -6.82 5.04
C THR A 80 -4.56 -7.52 3.68
N TRP A 81 -5.06 -6.85 2.64
CA TRP A 81 -4.92 -7.35 1.27
C TRP A 81 -3.47 -7.26 0.85
N THR A 82 -2.92 -8.35 0.31
CA THR A 82 -1.56 -8.36 -0.24
C THR A 82 -1.59 -8.97 -1.62
N HIS A 83 -1.03 -8.26 -2.59
CA HIS A 83 -0.83 -8.79 -3.92
C HIS A 83 0.47 -9.61 -3.94
N VAL A 84 0.35 -10.92 -4.17
CA VAL A 84 1.49 -11.84 -4.18
C VAL A 84 1.72 -12.37 -5.57
N ALA A 85 2.93 -12.19 -6.09
CA ALA A 85 3.31 -12.76 -7.38
C ALA A 85 4.63 -13.53 -7.28
N ALA A 86 4.73 -14.60 -8.05
CA ALA A 86 5.93 -15.43 -8.15
C ALA A 86 6.26 -15.74 -9.59
N THR A 87 7.56 -15.79 -9.88
CA THR A 87 8.10 -15.86 -11.23
C THR A 87 9.20 -16.90 -11.30
N TYR A 88 9.25 -17.65 -12.38
CA TYR A 88 10.36 -18.54 -12.68
C TYR A 88 10.66 -18.46 -14.17
N ASP A 89 11.92 -18.26 -14.54
CA ASP A 89 12.36 -18.11 -15.95
C ASP A 89 13.17 -19.31 -16.46
N GLY A 90 13.17 -20.42 -15.71
CA GLY A 90 13.99 -21.60 -15.98
C GLY A 90 15.35 -21.59 -15.29
N GLN A 91 15.72 -20.48 -14.64
CA GLN A 91 16.91 -20.35 -13.80
C GLN A 91 16.60 -19.66 -12.47
N TRP A 92 15.85 -18.57 -12.48
CA TRP A 92 15.64 -17.71 -11.34
C TRP A 92 14.21 -17.79 -10.83
N MET A 93 14.06 -18.17 -9.57
CA MET A 93 12.83 -18.01 -8.80
C MET A 93 12.80 -16.62 -8.19
N THR A 94 11.70 -15.89 -8.33
CA THR A 94 11.53 -14.58 -7.69
C THR A 94 10.14 -14.45 -7.07
N LEU A 95 10.08 -13.87 -5.87
CA LEU A 95 8.86 -13.58 -5.13
C LEU A 95 8.65 -12.07 -5.05
N TYR A 96 7.42 -11.62 -5.25
CA TYR A 96 6.98 -10.23 -5.21
C TYR A 96 5.80 -10.06 -4.26
N LEU A 97 5.83 -9.00 -3.46
CA LEU A 97 4.72 -8.53 -2.64
C LEU A 97 4.41 -7.09 -3.04
N ASP A 98 3.14 -6.80 -3.35
CA ASP A 98 2.65 -5.48 -3.76
C ASP A 98 3.49 -4.87 -4.90
N GLY A 99 3.90 -5.71 -5.86
CA GLY A 99 4.72 -5.32 -7.01
C GLY A 99 6.21 -5.11 -6.72
N VAL A 100 6.66 -5.33 -5.49
CA VAL A 100 8.07 -5.21 -5.08
C VAL A 100 8.72 -6.58 -4.93
N ARG A 101 9.91 -6.77 -5.50
CA ARG A 101 10.69 -7.99 -5.33
C ARG A 101 11.14 -8.16 -3.87
N VAL A 102 10.75 -9.26 -3.24
CA VAL A 102 11.09 -9.56 -1.84
C VAL A 102 12.03 -10.75 -1.64
N GLY A 103 12.28 -11.54 -2.69
CA GLY A 103 13.26 -12.63 -2.63
C GLY A 103 13.57 -13.20 -4.01
N ARG A 104 14.77 -13.77 -4.18
CA ARG A 104 15.22 -14.41 -5.42
C ARG A 104 16.20 -15.56 -5.13
N ASN A 105 16.17 -16.63 -5.94
CA ASN A 105 17.08 -17.77 -5.81
C ASN A 105 17.28 -18.49 -7.16
N ASP A 106 18.44 -19.11 -7.39
CA ASP A 106 18.84 -19.83 -8.62
C ASP A 106 19.14 -21.33 -8.41
N GLN A 107 18.76 -21.90 -7.27
CA GLN A 107 18.98 -23.31 -6.97
C GLN A 107 18.07 -24.27 -7.76
N GLN A 108 17.11 -23.76 -8.53
CA GLN A 108 16.27 -24.56 -9.43
C GLN A 108 16.67 -24.27 -10.88
N ALA A 109 16.61 -25.29 -11.73
CA ALA A 109 16.94 -25.13 -13.14
C ALA A 109 16.07 -26.00 -14.06
N GLY A 110 15.89 -25.52 -15.28
CA GLY A 110 15.16 -26.19 -16.36
C GLY A 110 13.65 -26.06 -16.25
N ALA A 111 12.94 -26.80 -17.10
CA ALA A 111 11.48 -26.80 -17.15
C ALA A 111 10.87 -27.30 -15.84
N LEU A 112 9.71 -26.75 -15.47
CA LEU A 112 8.97 -27.17 -14.27
C LEU A 112 8.69 -28.67 -14.25
N HIS A 113 8.28 -29.19 -15.40
CA HIS A 113 7.97 -30.60 -15.59
C HIS A 113 8.40 -31.04 -17.00
N SER A 114 8.69 -32.33 -17.10
CA SER A 114 8.86 -33.03 -18.38
C SER A 114 7.51 -33.20 -19.08
N ALA A 115 7.52 -33.40 -20.40
CA ALA A 115 6.30 -33.69 -21.16
C ALA A 115 5.56 -34.92 -20.62
N PHE A 116 6.30 -35.91 -20.12
CA PHE A 116 5.74 -37.11 -19.48
C PHE A 116 5.00 -36.78 -18.17
N MET A 117 5.55 -35.91 -17.34
CA MET A 117 4.95 -35.51 -16.06
C MET A 117 3.89 -34.41 -16.19
N ALA A 118 3.63 -33.88 -17.39
CA ALA A 118 2.69 -32.79 -17.61
C ALA A 118 1.24 -33.17 -17.24
N SER A 119 0.82 -34.40 -17.56
CA SER A 119 -0.52 -34.93 -17.24
C SER A 119 -0.71 -35.22 -15.75
N CYS A 120 0.36 -35.20 -14.97
CA CYS A 120 0.36 -35.52 -13.55
C CYS A 120 0.26 -34.28 -12.65
N ARG A 121 -0.11 -33.12 -13.21
CA ARG A 121 -0.12 -31.84 -12.51
C ARG A 121 -1.53 -31.35 -12.24
N THR A 122 -1.81 -31.04 -10.99
CA THR A 122 -3.10 -30.47 -10.56
C THR A 122 -2.85 -29.15 -9.87
N LEU A 123 -3.55 -28.10 -10.31
CA LEU A 123 -3.60 -26.81 -9.63
C LEU A 123 -4.63 -26.89 -8.51
N ILE A 124 -4.19 -26.65 -7.28
CA ILE A 124 -5.02 -26.64 -6.08
C ILE A 124 -5.00 -25.23 -5.49
N LEU A 125 -6.17 -24.74 -5.13
CA LEU A 125 -6.36 -23.50 -4.38
C LEU A 125 -6.92 -23.83 -3.00
N GLY A 126 -6.58 -23.00 -2.03
CA GLY A 126 -7.14 -23.10 -0.68
C GLY A 126 -6.54 -24.21 0.19
N GLY A 127 -5.48 -24.89 -0.25
CA GLY A 127 -4.78 -25.89 0.54
C GLY A 127 -3.75 -26.69 -0.27
N ASP A 128 -3.39 -27.86 0.24
CA ASP A 128 -2.48 -28.80 -0.41
C ASP A 128 -3.02 -30.24 -0.43
N THR A 129 -2.23 -31.16 -0.98
CA THR A 129 -2.57 -32.59 -1.09
C THR A 129 -2.30 -33.39 0.19
N SER A 130 -1.92 -32.78 1.31
CA SER A 130 -1.62 -33.50 2.55
C SER A 130 -2.91 -33.94 3.26
N GLU A 131 -2.86 -35.09 3.93
CA GLU A 131 -3.94 -35.56 4.81
C GLU A 131 -4.00 -34.76 6.12
N ASP A 132 -2.97 -33.96 6.41
CA ASP A 132 -2.83 -33.16 7.65
C ASP A 132 -3.73 -31.89 7.68
N GLY A 133 -4.70 -31.79 6.77
CA GLY A 133 -5.74 -30.75 6.80
C GLY A 133 -5.21 -29.33 6.59
N HIS A 134 -4.19 -29.18 5.74
CA HIS A 134 -3.55 -27.89 5.46
C HIS A 134 -4.42 -26.97 4.59
N ASN A 135 -5.46 -26.38 5.19
CA ASN A 135 -6.43 -25.53 4.49
C ASN A 135 -6.19 -24.03 4.77
N PHE A 136 -6.20 -23.24 3.71
CA PHE A 136 -6.10 -21.79 3.77
C PHE A 136 -7.38 -21.17 4.36
N ARG A 137 -7.22 -20.19 5.25
CA ARG A 137 -8.32 -19.46 5.91
C ARG A 137 -8.21 -17.96 5.64
N GLY A 138 -8.90 -17.51 4.60
CA GLY A 138 -8.86 -16.14 4.12
C GLY A 138 -9.76 -15.93 2.91
N HIS A 139 -9.61 -14.78 2.26
CA HIS A 139 -10.29 -14.43 1.03
C HIS A 139 -9.29 -14.44 -0.13
N LEU A 140 -9.74 -14.89 -1.30
CA LEU A 140 -9.01 -14.76 -2.55
C LEU A 140 -9.82 -13.84 -3.46
N MET A 141 -9.18 -12.86 -4.09
CA MET A 141 -9.89 -11.94 -5.00
C MET A 141 -9.73 -12.37 -6.45
N SER A 142 -8.51 -12.64 -6.86
CA SER A 142 -8.20 -13.06 -8.23
C SER A 142 -6.97 -13.93 -8.28
N LEU A 143 -6.94 -14.77 -9.32
CA LEU A 143 -5.81 -15.60 -9.68
C LEU A 143 -5.54 -15.44 -11.17
N ALA A 144 -4.27 -15.26 -11.50
CA ALA A 144 -3.83 -15.31 -12.89
C ALA A 144 -2.52 -16.08 -13.05
N LEU A 145 -2.44 -16.81 -14.16
CA LEU A 145 -1.36 -17.72 -14.52
C LEU A 145 -0.88 -17.39 -15.93
N TRP A 146 0.42 -17.17 -16.12
CA TRP A 146 1.02 -17.01 -17.44
C TRP A 146 2.04 -18.12 -17.71
N ASN A 147 2.36 -18.37 -18.97
CA ASN A 147 3.38 -19.33 -19.40
C ASN A 147 4.75 -18.69 -19.73
N ILE A 148 4.92 -17.39 -19.44
CA ILE A 148 6.16 -16.63 -19.63
C ILE A 148 6.59 -15.94 -18.36
N ALA A 149 7.86 -15.53 -18.37
CA ALA A 149 8.41 -14.69 -17.33
C ALA A 149 8.07 -13.20 -17.37
N LEU A 150 6.96 -12.77 -16.75
CA LEU A 150 6.59 -11.36 -16.59
C LEU A 150 7.65 -10.53 -15.84
N PRO A 151 8.03 -9.36 -16.37
CA PRO A 151 8.92 -8.42 -15.69
C PRO A 151 8.20 -7.63 -14.59
N GLN A 152 8.97 -7.10 -13.64
CA GLN A 152 8.45 -6.43 -12.43
C GLN A 152 7.53 -5.24 -12.74
N ASP A 153 7.81 -4.46 -13.78
CA ASP A 153 7.02 -3.28 -14.18
C ASP A 153 5.58 -3.65 -14.56
N ARG A 154 5.36 -4.85 -15.12
CA ARG A 154 4.02 -5.39 -15.40
C ARG A 154 3.30 -5.80 -14.11
N LEU A 155 4.04 -6.29 -13.12
CA LEU A 155 3.48 -6.70 -11.81
C LEU A 155 3.13 -5.50 -10.92
N GLN A 156 3.80 -4.35 -11.10
CA GLN A 156 3.49 -3.11 -10.37
C GLN A 156 2.18 -2.45 -10.83
N ARG A 157 1.71 -2.72 -12.05
CA ARG A 157 0.48 -2.14 -12.62
C ARG A 157 -0.70 -3.12 -12.68
N GLY A 158 -0.42 -4.42 -12.58
CA GLY A 158 -1.39 -5.48 -12.86
C GLY A 158 -2.41 -5.77 -11.76
N PHE A 159 -2.21 -5.30 -10.53
CA PHE A 159 -3.12 -5.64 -9.42
C PHE A 159 -4.51 -4.99 -9.53
N LEU A 160 -4.65 -3.88 -10.29
CA LEU A 160 -5.91 -3.15 -10.49
C LEU A 160 -6.60 -3.44 -11.83
N GLN A 161 -5.87 -3.99 -12.80
CA GLN A 161 -6.41 -4.28 -14.12
C GLN A 161 -6.43 -5.78 -14.31
N VAL A 162 -7.62 -6.37 -14.18
CA VAL A 162 -7.91 -7.68 -14.77
C VAL A 162 -7.40 -7.60 -16.20
N ALA A 163 -6.46 -8.46 -16.56
CA ALA A 163 -5.84 -8.45 -17.88
C ALA A 163 -6.96 -8.55 -18.93
N GLU A 164 -7.34 -7.42 -19.53
CA GLU A 164 -8.31 -7.40 -20.61
C GLU A 164 -7.72 -8.23 -21.76
N GLY A 165 -8.54 -9.16 -22.24
CA GLY A 165 -8.12 -10.25 -23.11
C GLY A 165 -7.26 -9.79 -24.28
N GLY A 166 -6.10 -10.44 -24.44
CA GLY A 166 -5.14 -10.15 -25.51
C GLY A 166 -3.73 -10.65 -25.24
N ASP A 167 -3.42 -11.07 -24.02
CA ASP A 167 -2.11 -11.64 -23.69
C ASP A 167 -2.06 -13.13 -24.07
N ALA A 168 -1.42 -13.45 -25.20
CA ALA A 168 -1.24 -14.82 -25.68
C ALA A 168 -0.47 -15.73 -24.69
N ALA A 169 0.18 -15.15 -23.69
CA ALA A 169 0.87 -15.90 -22.64
C ALA A 169 -0.01 -16.22 -21.42
N LEU A 170 -1.20 -15.63 -21.31
CA LEU A 170 -2.14 -15.89 -20.22
C LEU A 170 -2.75 -17.30 -20.38
N VAL A 171 -2.53 -18.15 -19.37
CA VAL A 171 -3.01 -19.53 -19.32
C VAL A 171 -4.34 -19.62 -18.59
N LEU A 172 -4.47 -18.90 -17.47
CA LEU A 172 -5.67 -18.90 -16.63
C LEU A 172 -5.84 -17.51 -16.02
N SER A 173 -7.07 -17.04 -15.96
CA SER A 173 -7.47 -15.87 -15.17
C SER A 173 -8.85 -16.15 -14.59
N THR A 174 -9.02 -15.94 -13.28
CA THR A 174 -10.31 -16.13 -12.62
C THR A 174 -10.55 -15.04 -11.57
N SER A 175 -11.79 -14.56 -11.54
CA SER A 175 -12.34 -13.64 -10.53
C SER A 175 -13.25 -14.34 -9.54
N PHE A 176 -13.31 -15.68 -9.58
CA PHE A 176 -14.14 -16.54 -8.72
C PHE A 176 -15.67 -16.28 -8.79
N ALA A 177 -16.16 -15.46 -9.72
CA ALA A 177 -17.59 -15.19 -9.87
C ALA A 177 -18.42 -16.42 -10.30
N ARG A 178 -17.78 -17.43 -10.91
CA ARG A 178 -18.40 -18.68 -11.37
C ARG A 178 -17.54 -19.89 -11.03
N LEU A 179 -17.41 -20.18 -9.73
CA LEU A 179 -16.56 -21.26 -9.22
C LEU A 179 -16.93 -22.63 -9.81
N GLU A 180 -18.22 -22.95 -9.84
CA GLU A 180 -18.74 -24.27 -10.27
C GLU A 180 -18.52 -24.56 -11.77
N GLU A 181 -18.34 -23.54 -12.60
CA GLU A 181 -18.06 -23.70 -14.04
C GLU A 181 -16.57 -23.94 -14.33
N GLN A 182 -15.68 -23.50 -13.42
CA GLN A 182 -14.23 -23.43 -13.66
C GLN A 182 -13.41 -24.35 -12.74
N TRP A 183 -13.98 -24.78 -11.62
CA TRP A 183 -13.29 -25.51 -10.56
C TRP A 183 -14.09 -26.72 -10.11
N VAL A 184 -13.39 -27.69 -9.52
CA VAL A 184 -13.98 -28.85 -8.86
C VAL A 184 -13.45 -28.92 -7.43
N THR A 185 -14.28 -29.40 -6.51
CA THR A 185 -13.89 -29.61 -5.11
C THR A 185 -12.93 -30.80 -5.00
N PHE A 186 -11.96 -30.73 -4.07
CA PHE A 186 -10.92 -31.77 -3.94
C PHE A 186 -11.06 -32.63 -2.66
N LYS A 187 -11.53 -32.06 -1.53
CA LYS A 187 -11.66 -32.79 -0.24
C LYS A 187 -13.05 -32.66 0.38
N ASP A 188 -13.46 -31.44 0.68
CA ASP A 188 -14.62 -31.18 1.54
C ASP A 188 -15.96 -31.10 0.78
N GLU A 189 -15.97 -31.39 -0.53
CA GLU A 189 -17.14 -31.30 -1.44
C GLU A 189 -17.91 -29.96 -1.43
N VAL A 190 -17.39 -28.93 -0.75
CA VAL A 190 -18.03 -27.62 -0.57
C VAL A 190 -17.18 -26.54 -1.22
N TYR A 191 -17.82 -25.66 -2.00
CA TYR A 191 -17.18 -24.46 -2.54
C TYR A 191 -17.03 -23.36 -1.47
N PRO A 192 -15.99 -22.51 -1.54
CA PRO A 192 -15.84 -21.37 -0.64
C PRO A 192 -16.99 -20.35 -0.83
N LEU A 193 -17.27 -19.59 0.23
CA LEU A 193 -18.27 -18.52 0.20
C LEU A 193 -17.80 -17.34 -0.66
N LEU A 194 -18.66 -16.87 -1.56
CA LEU A 194 -18.43 -15.63 -2.30
C LEU A 194 -18.90 -14.43 -1.46
N GLU A 195 -17.96 -13.56 -1.07
CA GLU A 195 -18.24 -12.33 -0.34
C GLU A 195 -17.89 -11.10 -1.18
N ASN A 196 -18.79 -10.12 -1.23
CA ASN A 196 -18.50 -8.79 -1.79
C ASN A 196 -17.88 -7.93 -0.70
N LEU A 197 -16.55 -7.88 -0.66
CA LEU A 197 -15.83 -6.98 0.23
C LEU A 197 -15.60 -5.63 -0.46
N PRO A 198 -15.79 -4.49 0.23
CA PRO A 198 -15.31 -3.21 -0.28
C PRO A 198 -13.79 -3.32 -0.50
N MET A 199 -13.31 -2.78 -1.63
CA MET A 199 -11.87 -2.59 -1.80
C MET A 199 -11.37 -1.80 -0.59
N PRO A 200 -10.30 -2.23 0.09
CA PRO A 200 -9.71 -1.41 1.14
C PRO A 200 -9.37 -0.07 0.51
N GLU A 201 -9.96 1.00 1.05
CA GLU A 201 -9.44 2.33 0.75
C GLU A 201 -7.96 2.30 1.13
N PRO A 202 -7.05 2.82 0.28
CA PRO A 202 -5.66 2.92 0.67
C PRO A 202 -5.63 3.65 2.01
N ASP A 203 -5.02 3.04 3.03
CA ASP A 203 -4.85 3.67 4.34
C ASP A 203 -4.33 5.08 4.07
N VAL A 204 -5.17 6.09 4.31
CA VAL A 204 -4.73 7.46 4.25
C VAL A 204 -3.83 7.60 5.46
N LEU A 205 -2.53 7.46 5.22
CA LEU A 205 -1.49 7.49 6.23
C LEU A 205 -1.56 8.85 6.94
N PHE A 206 -2.35 8.91 8.01
CA PHE A 206 -2.43 10.07 8.88
C PHE A 206 -2.17 9.65 10.34
N PRO A 207 -1.23 10.33 11.02
CA PRO A 207 -0.29 11.30 10.47
C PRO A 207 0.64 10.64 9.41
N LEU A 208 1.12 11.44 8.44
CA LEU A 208 2.24 11.05 7.56
C LEU A 208 3.51 10.96 8.40
N ALA A 209 3.56 10.02 9.33
CA ALA A 209 4.73 9.72 10.12
C ALA A 209 5.69 8.92 9.23
N PRO A 210 6.94 9.39 9.03
CA PRO A 210 7.93 8.53 8.43
C PRO A 210 7.99 7.24 9.26
N PRO A 211 7.85 6.06 8.63
CA PRO A 211 7.90 4.80 9.36
C PRO A 211 9.24 4.66 10.06
N GLU A 212 9.25 3.94 11.18
CA GLU A 212 10.48 3.62 11.90
C GLU A 212 11.53 3.01 10.97
N CYS A 213 12.79 3.41 11.18
CA CYS A 213 13.90 2.90 10.38
C CYS A 213 13.94 1.35 10.48
N GLY A 214 14.00 0.69 9.33
CA GLY A 214 14.06 -0.77 9.23
C GLY A 214 12.73 -1.44 8.84
N GLN A 215 11.65 -0.67 8.68
CA GLN A 215 10.34 -1.22 8.31
C GLN A 215 10.05 -1.20 6.81
N THR A 216 10.70 -0.33 6.05
CA THR A 216 10.45 -0.16 4.63
C THR A 216 11.45 -0.93 3.78
N VAL A 217 11.06 -1.16 2.53
CA VAL A 217 11.94 -1.66 1.47
C VAL A 217 13.21 -0.79 1.34
N CYS A 218 13.05 0.52 1.57
CA CYS A 218 14.13 1.50 1.52
C CYS A 218 15.10 1.41 2.70
N ASP A 219 14.82 0.59 3.71
CA ASP A 219 15.71 0.36 4.87
C ASP A 219 16.54 -0.92 4.74
N ASN A 220 16.29 -1.73 3.71
CA ASN A 220 17.04 -2.96 3.48
C ASN A 220 18.44 -2.63 2.93
N VAL A 221 19.46 -2.74 3.79
CA VAL A 221 20.86 -2.39 3.48
C VAL A 221 21.39 -3.12 2.24
N GLU A 222 21.06 -4.40 2.05
CA GLU A 222 21.46 -5.15 0.87
C GLU A 222 20.79 -4.62 -0.40
N LEU A 223 19.48 -4.38 -0.35
CA LEU A 223 18.73 -3.83 -1.48
C LEU A 223 19.23 -2.42 -1.85
N ILE A 224 19.41 -1.54 -0.86
CA ILE A 224 19.99 -0.19 -1.04
C ILE A 224 21.40 -0.30 -1.63
N SER A 225 22.23 -1.22 -1.13
CA SER A 225 23.58 -1.45 -1.63
C SER A 225 23.56 -1.91 -3.08
N HIS A 226 22.64 -2.82 -3.45
CA HIS A 226 22.44 -3.24 -4.83
C HIS A 226 21.99 -2.08 -5.73
N TYR A 227 21.01 -1.27 -5.31
CA TYR A 227 20.56 -0.08 -6.04
C TYR A 227 21.69 0.94 -6.22
N ASN A 228 22.47 1.20 -5.16
CA ASN A 228 23.59 2.13 -5.20
C ASN A 228 24.74 1.65 -6.10
N ARG A 229 24.93 0.33 -6.20
CA ARG A 229 25.96 -0.28 -7.06
C ARG A 229 25.50 -0.49 -8.50
N HIS A 230 24.20 -0.42 -8.79
CA HIS A 230 23.66 -0.56 -10.15
C HIS A 230 23.59 0.81 -10.86
N TRP A 231 24.63 1.12 -11.62
CA TRP A 231 24.75 2.35 -12.41
C TRP A 231 23.53 2.69 -13.30
N PRO A 232 22.86 1.73 -13.98
CA PRO A 232 21.69 2.04 -14.82
C PRO A 232 20.50 2.64 -14.07
N LEU A 233 20.40 2.42 -12.76
CA LEU A 233 19.33 2.99 -11.92
C LEU A 233 19.60 4.46 -11.54
N ARG A 234 20.85 4.94 -11.72
CA ARG A 234 21.28 6.34 -11.58
C ARG A 234 21.28 7.10 -12.91
N SER A 235 20.62 6.55 -13.93
CA SER A 235 20.35 7.31 -15.16
C SER A 235 19.67 8.62 -14.78
N GLU A 236 19.88 9.66 -15.57
CA GLU A 236 19.21 10.94 -15.36
C GLU A 236 17.70 10.74 -15.20
N LYS A 237 17.14 11.26 -14.10
CA LYS A 237 15.70 11.25 -13.81
C LYS A 237 15.23 12.69 -13.76
N MET A 238 14.13 12.98 -14.44
CA MET A 238 13.47 14.28 -14.36
C MET A 238 12.17 14.13 -13.57
N VAL A 239 12.13 14.68 -12.36
CA VAL A 239 10.93 14.75 -11.55
C VAL A 239 10.11 15.95 -11.98
N ARG A 240 8.93 15.71 -12.53
CA ARG A 240 7.99 16.76 -12.92
C ARG A 240 7.05 17.02 -11.76
N TYR A 241 6.95 18.27 -11.34
CA TYR A 241 6.02 18.67 -10.30
C TYR A 241 5.29 19.96 -10.69
N ARG A 242 4.10 20.12 -10.13
CA ARG A 242 3.25 21.28 -10.36
C ARG A 242 3.04 21.99 -9.03
N VAL A 243 3.31 23.28 -9.01
CA VAL A 243 2.91 24.17 -7.92
C VAL A 243 1.60 24.82 -8.32
N VAL A 244 0.55 24.60 -7.54
CA VAL A 244 -0.72 25.32 -7.69
C VAL A 244 -0.68 26.51 -6.75
N ASN A 245 -0.52 27.72 -7.28
CA ASN A 245 -0.48 28.95 -6.49
C ASN A 245 -1.84 29.63 -6.56
N ILE A 246 -2.46 29.87 -5.41
CA ILE A 246 -3.79 30.49 -5.35
C ILE A 246 -3.62 31.99 -5.11
N HIS A 247 -4.37 32.80 -5.85
CA HIS A 247 -4.39 34.25 -5.77
C HIS A 247 -5.79 34.71 -5.36
N ASP A 248 -5.89 35.97 -4.94
CA ASP A 248 -7.18 36.66 -4.90
C ASP A 248 -7.75 36.78 -6.32
N ASP A 249 -9.04 37.09 -6.44
CA ASP A 249 -9.73 37.19 -7.74
C ASP A 249 -9.08 38.22 -8.68
N ARG A 250 -8.35 39.19 -8.10
CA ARG A 250 -7.65 40.26 -8.82
C ARG A 250 -6.19 39.91 -9.16
N GLY A 251 -5.65 38.80 -8.67
CA GLY A 251 -4.28 38.36 -8.94
C GLY A 251 -3.19 39.10 -8.17
N LEU A 252 -3.55 40.04 -7.29
CA LEU A 252 -2.65 40.93 -6.57
C LEU A 252 -1.99 40.27 -5.35
N GLN A 253 -2.65 39.28 -4.76
CA GLN A 253 -2.20 38.63 -3.53
C GLN A 253 -2.06 37.12 -3.72
N PRO A 254 -0.91 36.62 -4.18
CA PRO A 254 -0.64 35.18 -4.20
C PRO A 254 -0.53 34.60 -2.78
N THR A 255 -0.76 33.30 -2.64
CA THR A 255 -0.46 32.54 -1.41
C THR A 255 1.05 32.47 -1.17
N VAL A 256 1.83 32.27 -2.25
CA VAL A 256 3.30 32.21 -2.21
C VAL A 256 3.89 33.10 -3.31
N SER A 257 4.94 33.88 -3.01
CA SER A 257 5.57 34.73 -4.03
C SER A 257 6.35 33.92 -5.06
N ARG A 258 6.53 34.49 -6.27
CA ARG A 258 7.31 33.84 -7.33
C ARG A 258 8.78 33.67 -6.94
N GLU A 259 9.33 34.62 -6.18
CA GLU A 259 10.71 34.55 -5.66
C GLU A 259 10.86 33.38 -4.69
N GLN A 260 9.87 33.16 -3.82
CA GLN A 260 9.90 32.04 -2.89
C GLN A 260 9.81 30.69 -3.62
N ILE A 261 8.93 30.57 -4.62
CA ILE A 261 8.81 29.36 -5.46
C ILE A 261 10.14 29.08 -6.17
N SER A 262 10.78 30.12 -6.73
CA SER A 262 12.07 29.99 -7.42
C SER A 262 13.19 29.55 -6.47
N ARG A 263 13.29 30.14 -5.27
CA ARG A 263 14.29 29.75 -4.26
C ARG A 263 14.12 28.31 -3.81
N GLN A 264 12.88 27.87 -3.57
CA GLN A 264 12.61 26.48 -3.17
C GLN A 264 12.91 25.49 -4.29
N HIS A 265 12.56 25.84 -5.54
CA HIS A 265 12.90 25.04 -6.72
C HIS A 265 14.41 24.87 -6.89
N GLN A 266 15.17 25.96 -6.69
CA GLN A 266 16.63 25.93 -6.73
C GLN A 266 17.19 25.03 -5.62
N ALA A 267 16.72 25.17 -4.38
CA ALA A 267 17.16 24.34 -3.27
C ALA A 267 16.90 22.83 -3.51
N LEU A 268 15.74 22.47 -4.07
CA LEU A 268 15.44 21.10 -4.49
C LEU A 268 16.41 20.61 -5.58
N SER A 269 16.64 21.44 -6.59
CA SER A 269 17.55 21.09 -7.70
C SER A 269 18.97 20.87 -7.21
N GLU A 270 19.49 21.75 -6.35
CA GLU A 270 20.83 21.65 -5.77
C GLU A 270 20.97 20.41 -4.89
N ALA A 271 20.02 20.15 -3.98
CA ALA A 271 20.06 19.01 -3.06
C ALA A 271 20.12 17.65 -3.76
N PHE A 272 19.45 17.52 -4.91
CA PHE A 272 19.33 16.25 -5.63
C PHE A 272 20.22 16.14 -6.87
N SER A 273 20.90 17.22 -7.27
CA SER A 273 21.81 17.26 -8.43
C SER A 273 22.87 16.16 -8.40
N ARG A 274 23.46 15.87 -7.22
CA ARG A 274 24.49 14.84 -7.03
C ARG A 274 24.03 13.41 -7.35
N TYR A 275 22.71 13.21 -7.46
CA TYR A 275 22.10 11.91 -7.74
C TYR A 275 21.58 11.78 -9.17
N ASN A 276 21.92 12.72 -10.07
CA ASN A 276 21.37 12.81 -11.44
C ASN A 276 19.83 12.94 -11.45
N ILE A 277 19.27 13.59 -10.45
CA ILE A 277 17.84 13.89 -10.38
C ILE A 277 17.66 15.38 -10.66
N THR A 278 16.99 15.68 -11.77
CA THR A 278 16.60 17.03 -12.17
C THR A 278 15.13 17.27 -11.84
N TRP A 279 14.75 18.53 -11.62
CA TRP A 279 13.38 18.91 -11.30
C TRP A 279 12.82 19.79 -12.40
N GLN A 280 11.59 19.51 -12.83
CA GLN A 280 10.86 20.32 -13.79
C GLN A 280 9.63 20.91 -13.11
N LEU A 281 9.67 22.22 -12.85
CA LEU A 281 8.57 22.97 -12.25
C LEU A 281 7.56 23.40 -13.33
N THR A 282 6.28 23.16 -13.05
CA THR A 282 5.16 23.81 -13.74
C THR A 282 4.35 24.63 -12.73
N LEU A 283 4.09 25.90 -13.04
CA LEU A 283 3.27 26.76 -12.19
C LEU A 283 1.85 26.81 -12.74
N HIS A 284 0.87 26.53 -11.90
CA HIS A 284 -0.55 26.70 -12.21
C HIS A 284 -1.14 27.75 -11.26
N GLU A 285 -1.56 28.88 -11.81
CA GLU A 285 -2.13 29.98 -11.03
C GLU A 285 -3.66 29.87 -11.03
N VAL A 286 -4.25 29.95 -9.83
CA VAL A 286 -5.70 29.90 -9.61
C VAL A 286 -6.14 31.22 -9.00
N TYR A 287 -7.06 31.94 -9.64
CA TYR A 287 -7.54 33.24 -9.20
C TYR A 287 -8.90 33.07 -8.52
N ASN A 288 -8.89 32.91 -7.20
CA ASN A 288 -10.11 32.67 -6.44
C ASN A 288 -9.91 33.09 -4.97
N SER A 289 -10.49 34.22 -4.57
CA SER A 289 -10.37 34.74 -3.21
C SER A 289 -10.94 33.75 -2.19
N SER A 290 -12.07 33.09 -2.48
CA SER A 290 -12.67 32.12 -1.57
C SER A 290 -11.73 30.94 -1.30
N LEU A 291 -11.15 30.35 -2.35
CA LEU A 291 -10.17 29.26 -2.20
C LEU A 291 -8.89 29.71 -1.50
N ARG A 292 -8.44 30.95 -1.74
CA ARG A 292 -7.23 31.50 -1.09
C ARG A 292 -7.37 31.55 0.43
N HIS A 293 -8.56 31.82 0.93
CA HIS A 293 -8.85 31.92 2.36
C HIS A 293 -9.23 30.58 3.00
N ARG A 294 -9.45 29.51 2.22
CA ARG A 294 -9.75 28.20 2.76
C ARG A 294 -8.50 27.51 3.26
N THR A 295 -8.53 27.09 4.52
CA THR A 295 -7.58 26.13 5.06
C THR A 295 -7.99 24.74 4.60
N VAL A 296 -7.08 24.03 3.93
CA VAL A 296 -7.30 22.64 3.51
C VAL A 296 -6.37 21.76 4.31
N LEU A 297 -6.95 20.98 5.21
CA LEU A 297 -6.28 19.89 5.88
C LEU A 297 -6.83 18.58 5.33
N VAL A 298 -5.96 17.61 5.10
CA VAL A 298 -6.34 16.32 4.54
C VAL A 298 -7.19 15.58 5.58
N ASN A 299 -8.39 15.15 5.19
CA ASN A 299 -9.36 14.39 6.01
C ASN A 299 -9.90 15.06 7.29
N CYS A 300 -9.45 16.27 7.60
CA CYS A 300 -10.02 17.09 8.66
C CYS A 300 -11.17 17.93 8.08
N GLU A 301 -12.39 17.41 8.16
CA GLU A 301 -13.59 18.13 7.76
C GLU A 301 -13.93 19.20 8.81
N PRO A 302 -14.55 20.33 8.42
CA PRO A 302 -14.95 21.34 9.39
C PRO A 302 -15.82 20.76 10.51
N SER A 303 -16.74 19.85 10.22
CA SER A 303 -17.60 19.16 11.22
C SER A 303 -16.85 18.43 12.34
N LYS A 304 -15.55 18.16 12.16
CA LYS A 304 -14.70 17.50 13.15
C LYS A 304 -14.06 18.46 14.15
N ILE A 305 -13.88 19.72 13.77
CA ILE A 305 -13.19 20.71 14.61
C ILE A 305 -14.13 21.20 15.73
N GLY A 306 -13.69 21.12 16.99
CA GLY A 306 -14.44 21.64 18.13
C GLY A 306 -15.74 20.87 18.41
N ASN A 307 -15.75 19.57 18.13
CA ASN A 307 -16.89 18.66 18.27
C ASN A 307 -16.88 17.84 19.59
N ASP A 308 -16.01 18.18 20.54
CA ASP A 308 -15.75 17.46 21.81
C ASP A 308 -15.10 16.08 21.61
N HIS A 309 -14.52 15.84 20.44
CA HIS A 309 -13.81 14.61 20.13
C HIS A 309 -12.44 14.94 19.57
N CYS A 310 -11.38 14.40 20.18
CA CYS A 310 -10.06 14.54 19.60
C CYS A 310 -9.91 13.66 18.34
N ASP A 311 -10.08 14.28 17.17
CA ASP A 311 -9.83 13.74 15.85
C ASP A 311 -8.32 13.92 15.49
N PRO A 312 -7.52 12.84 15.43
CA PRO A 312 -6.07 12.94 15.19
C PRO A 312 -5.68 13.62 13.87
N GLU A 313 -6.53 13.54 12.84
CA GLU A 313 -6.37 14.26 11.58
C GLU A 313 -6.51 15.78 11.70
N CYS A 314 -7.21 16.25 12.74
CA CYS A 314 -7.45 17.66 13.05
C CYS A 314 -6.54 18.18 14.15
N GLU A 315 -5.64 17.36 14.72
CA GLU A 315 -4.63 17.75 15.71
C GLU A 315 -3.51 18.62 15.07
N HIS A 316 -3.85 19.84 14.67
CA HIS A 316 -2.95 20.75 13.97
C HIS A 316 -3.02 22.18 14.54
N PRO A 317 -1.91 22.95 14.56
CA PRO A 317 -1.95 24.33 15.06
C PRO A 317 -2.93 25.25 14.31
N LEU A 318 -3.20 24.97 13.02
CA LEU A 318 -4.14 25.76 12.20
C LEU A 318 -5.61 25.58 12.57
N THR A 319 -5.95 24.49 13.26
CA THR A 319 -7.31 24.18 13.73
C THR A 319 -7.43 24.37 15.24
N GLY A 320 -6.42 24.95 15.89
CA GLY A 320 -6.39 25.08 17.35
C GLY A 320 -6.20 23.74 18.08
N TYR A 321 -5.58 22.74 17.43
CA TYR A 321 -5.57 21.34 17.91
C TYR A 321 -6.99 20.80 18.08
N ASP A 322 -7.73 20.86 16.98
CA ASP A 322 -9.11 20.36 16.89
C ASP A 322 -10.10 21.16 17.73
N GLY A 323 -10.04 22.50 17.62
CA GLY A 323 -10.84 23.37 18.47
C GLY A 323 -10.51 23.21 19.96
N GLY A 324 -9.29 22.78 20.30
CA GLY A 324 -8.86 22.48 21.65
C GLY A 324 -9.21 21.08 22.15
N ASP A 325 -9.92 20.26 21.38
CA ASP A 325 -10.39 18.92 21.79
C ASP A 325 -9.23 17.93 21.98
N CYS A 326 -8.16 18.04 21.19
CA CYS A 326 -6.98 17.19 21.31
C CYS A 326 -5.95 17.72 22.32
N ARG A 327 -5.73 19.04 22.34
CA ARG A 327 -4.75 19.67 23.23
C ARG A 327 -5.31 20.94 23.80
N LEU A 328 -5.51 20.93 25.12
CA LEU A 328 -5.74 22.16 25.88
C LEU A 328 -4.50 23.06 25.77
N GLN A 329 -4.64 24.17 25.04
CA GLN A 329 -3.61 25.21 24.95
C GLN A 329 -3.57 26.01 26.26
N GLY A 330 -3.14 25.41 27.37
CA GLY A 330 -3.02 26.11 28.65
C GLY A 330 -4.35 26.28 29.41
N ARG A 331 -4.35 27.13 30.45
CA ARG A 331 -5.54 27.44 31.25
C ARG A 331 -6.16 28.74 30.76
N CYS A 332 -7.41 28.70 30.33
CA CYS A 332 -8.20 29.90 30.13
C CYS A 332 -8.56 30.51 31.50
N PHE A 333 -8.36 31.82 31.65
CA PHE A 333 -8.74 32.56 32.86
C PHE A 333 -10.03 33.32 32.60
N SER A 334 -10.89 33.42 33.62
CA SER A 334 -12.22 34.03 33.50
C SER A 334 -12.23 35.48 33.02
N TRP A 335 -11.13 36.22 33.16
CA TRP A 335 -11.01 37.61 32.70
C TRP A 335 -10.55 37.76 31.25
N LYS A 336 -10.16 36.66 30.60
CA LYS A 336 -9.80 36.64 29.17
C LYS A 336 -11.02 36.41 28.29
N ARG A 337 -12.03 35.72 28.83
CA ARG A 337 -13.27 35.45 28.11
C ARG A 337 -14.09 36.71 27.93
N ARG A 338 -14.58 36.90 26.69
CA ARG A 338 -15.40 38.05 26.29
C ARG A 338 -14.74 39.41 26.55
N ASP A 339 -13.42 39.49 26.42
CA ASP A 339 -12.65 40.73 26.60
C ASP A 339 -12.47 41.52 25.29
N GLY A 340 -13.01 41.02 24.18
CA GLY A 340 -12.92 41.58 22.84
C GLY A 340 -11.62 41.21 22.12
N ILE A 341 -10.94 40.15 22.54
CA ILE A 341 -9.74 39.60 21.92
C ILE A 341 -9.89 38.08 21.85
N CYS A 342 -9.74 37.48 20.68
CA CYS A 342 -9.70 36.02 20.57
C CYS A 342 -8.39 35.45 21.16
N HIS A 343 -8.46 34.91 22.38
CA HIS A 343 -7.38 34.15 23.03
C HIS A 343 -7.43 32.69 22.61
N MET A 344 -6.41 32.22 21.89
CA MET A 344 -6.36 30.84 21.38
C MET A 344 -6.36 29.78 22.50
N GLU A 345 -5.88 30.11 23.70
CA GLU A 345 -6.00 29.25 24.89
C GLU A 345 -7.44 29.05 25.39
N CYS A 346 -8.33 30.00 25.10
CA CYS A 346 -9.76 29.99 25.43
C CYS A 346 -10.62 29.60 24.22
N ASN A 347 -10.00 29.42 23.05
CA ASN A 347 -10.68 29.08 21.80
C ASN A 347 -10.97 27.58 21.71
N ASN A 348 -11.78 27.10 22.65
CA ASN A 348 -12.15 25.71 22.78
C ASN A 348 -13.58 25.58 23.32
N MET A 349 -14.15 24.37 23.21
CA MET A 349 -15.54 24.14 23.62
C MET A 349 -15.80 24.37 25.12
N LEU A 350 -14.84 24.10 26.01
CA LEU A 350 -15.02 24.29 27.47
C LEU A 350 -15.14 25.77 27.86
N ASP A 351 -14.53 26.64 27.07
CA ASP A 351 -14.49 28.09 27.28
C ASP A 351 -15.39 28.84 26.28
N ASP A 352 -16.32 28.12 25.63
CA ASP A 352 -17.30 28.65 24.67
C ASP A 352 -16.63 29.50 23.56
N PHE A 353 -15.48 29.02 23.08
CA PHE A 353 -14.65 29.68 22.08
C PHE A 353 -14.36 31.14 22.42
N ASP A 354 -13.93 31.35 23.66
CA ASP A 354 -13.66 32.63 24.30
C ASP A 354 -14.92 33.47 24.57
N ASP A 355 -15.98 32.80 25.04
CA ASP A 355 -17.35 33.34 25.18
C ASP A 355 -17.83 34.05 23.88
N GLY A 356 -17.43 33.50 22.72
CA GLY A 356 -17.80 33.95 21.37
C GLY A 356 -16.83 34.92 20.69
N ASP A 357 -15.80 35.44 21.37
CA ASP A 357 -14.88 36.43 20.78
C ASP A 357 -14.10 35.86 19.58
N CYS A 358 -13.82 34.56 19.57
CA CYS A 358 -13.10 33.91 18.46
C CYS A 358 -13.93 33.70 17.19
N CYS A 359 -15.24 33.91 17.29
CA CYS A 359 -16.19 33.84 16.20
C CYS A 359 -16.86 35.20 15.90
N ASP A 360 -16.40 36.30 16.51
CA ASP A 360 -16.88 37.65 16.21
C ASP A 360 -16.06 38.30 15.06
N PRO A 361 -16.68 38.60 13.90
CA PRO A 361 -15.99 39.22 12.77
C PRO A 361 -15.53 40.66 13.02
N GLN A 362 -16.00 41.31 14.09
CA GLN A 362 -15.47 42.61 14.53
C GLN A 362 -14.19 42.48 15.36
N VAL A 363 -13.95 41.31 15.95
CA VAL A 363 -12.81 41.05 16.85
C VAL A 363 -11.66 40.36 16.11
N THR A 364 -11.96 39.36 15.27
CA THR A 364 -10.95 38.47 14.66
C THR A 364 -11.24 38.09 13.22
N ASP A 365 -10.26 37.48 12.54
CA ASP A 365 -10.43 36.82 11.25
C ASP A 365 -11.10 35.45 11.47
N VAL A 366 -12.43 35.46 11.58
CA VAL A 366 -13.27 34.28 11.87
C VAL A 366 -12.98 33.08 10.98
N ARG A 367 -12.51 33.30 9.74
CA ARG A 367 -12.12 32.23 8.80
C ARG A 367 -10.92 31.40 9.27
N LYS A 368 -10.18 31.88 10.26
CA LYS A 368 -9.00 31.23 10.82
C LYS A 368 -9.16 30.86 12.29
N THR A 369 -9.99 31.59 13.02
CA THR A 369 -10.10 31.43 14.48
C THR A 369 -11.45 30.92 14.93
N CYS A 370 -12.50 30.97 14.11
CA CYS A 370 -13.81 30.48 14.53
C CYS A 370 -13.84 28.95 14.41
N PHE A 371 -13.73 28.28 15.55
CA PHE A 371 -13.78 26.82 15.63
C PHE A 371 -15.13 26.28 16.08
N ASP A 372 -15.97 27.16 16.64
CA ASP A 372 -17.32 26.86 17.09
C ASP A 372 -18.16 26.22 15.97
N PRO A 373 -18.62 24.96 16.11
CA PRO A 373 -19.46 24.29 15.14
C PRO A 373 -20.86 24.91 15.00
N ASP A 374 -21.35 25.62 16.02
CA ASP A 374 -22.69 26.22 16.05
C ASP A 374 -22.69 27.69 15.56
N SER A 375 -21.51 28.27 15.36
CA SER A 375 -21.38 29.65 14.88
C SER A 375 -21.77 29.78 13.40
N PRO A 376 -22.57 30.79 13.02
CA PRO A 376 -22.89 31.07 11.62
C PRO A 376 -21.70 31.66 10.83
N GLU A 377 -20.64 32.09 11.51
CA GLU A 377 -19.48 32.78 10.93
C GLU A 377 -18.31 31.83 10.60
N ARG A 378 -18.58 30.52 10.67
CA ARG A 378 -17.61 29.44 10.47
C ARG A 378 -17.16 29.24 9.02
#